data_AF-A0A1Z8N917-F1
#
_entry.id   AF-A0A1Z8N917-F1
#
_cell.length_a   1.000
_cell.length_b   1.000
_cell.length_c   1.000
_cell.angle_alpha   90.00
_cell.angle_beta   90.00
_cell.angle_gamma   90.00
#
_symmetry.space_group_name_H-M   'P 1'
#
loop_
_entity.id
_entity.type
_entity.pdbx_description
1 polymer ?
#
loop_
_entity_poly.entity_id
_entity_poly.type
_entity_poly.pdbx_seq_one_letter_code
_entity_poly.pdbx_strand_id
1 'polypeptide(L)' 'MAVRLAEAQSYLKTADAMSMLRPGDLIDALEDGEVVALLPLNQVAVRFRRGTFVLSSELLLPMVGQLEPDSSEPPES' A
#
# COMPACT_ATOMS: atom_id res chain seq x y z
N MET A 1 -2.92 -7.32 1.02
CA MET A 1 -2.32 -7.27 -0.34
C MET A 1 -1.24 -6.20 -0.31
N ALA A 2 0.02 -6.57 -0.51
CA ALA A 2 1.13 -5.64 -0.45
C ALA A 2 1.24 -4.82 -1.75
N VAL A 3 1.49 -3.53 -1.60
CA VAL A 3 1.62 -2.57 -2.71
C VAL A 3 2.77 -1.62 -2.41
N ARG A 4 3.29 -0.99 -3.47
CA ARG A 4 4.31 0.03 -3.39
C ARG A 4 3.84 1.31 -4.06
N LEU A 5 4.10 2.46 -3.46
CA LEU A 5 3.79 3.74 -4.08
C LEU A 5 4.74 4.00 -5.27
N ALA A 6 4.20 4.23 -6.47
CA ALA A 6 5.02 4.41 -7.67
C ALA A 6 5.82 5.74 -7.63
N GLU A 7 5.19 6.82 -7.16
CA GLU A 7 5.75 8.16 -7.15
C GLU A 7 5.28 8.97 -5.93
N ALA A 8 6.13 9.90 -5.47
CA ALA A 8 5.80 10.79 -4.36
C ALA A 8 4.59 11.65 -4.71
N GLN A 9 3.63 11.71 -3.80
CA GLN A 9 2.42 12.53 -3.99
C GLN A 9 2.66 13.95 -3.49
N SER A 10 2.06 14.95 -4.12
CA SER A 10 2.09 16.31 -3.56
C SER A 10 1.27 16.43 -2.27
N TYR A 11 0.17 15.66 -2.18
CA TYR A 11 -0.76 15.68 -1.05
C TYR A 11 -1.34 14.30 -0.75
N LEU A 12 -1.30 13.95 0.54
CA LEU A 12 -1.90 12.81 1.24
C LEU A 12 -3.38 12.96 1.57
N LYS A 13 -4.33 12.18 1.04
CA LYS A 13 -5.69 12.13 1.63
C LYS A 13 -5.76 11.05 2.70
N THR A 14 -6.14 11.36 3.94
CA THR A 14 -6.30 10.36 5.01
C THR A 14 -7.59 9.56 4.86
N ALA A 15 -7.55 8.29 5.28
CA ALA A 15 -8.73 7.41 5.32
C ALA A 15 -9.54 7.52 6.63
N ASP A 16 -9.38 8.62 7.37
CA ASP A 16 -10.10 8.88 8.62
C ASP A 16 -11.56 9.31 8.37
N ALA A 17 -12.42 9.17 9.39
CA ALA A 17 -13.81 9.62 9.36
C ALA A 17 -13.94 11.09 8.93
N MET A 18 -12.98 11.94 9.35
CA MET A 18 -12.74 13.23 8.71
C MET A 18 -11.54 13.09 7.77
N SER A 19 -11.82 12.87 6.48
CA SER A 19 -10.77 12.88 5.45
C SER A 19 -10.05 14.23 5.45
N MET A 20 -8.74 14.21 5.71
CA MET A 20 -7.88 15.39 5.73
C MET A 20 -6.81 15.30 4.64
N LEU A 21 -6.42 16.46 4.11
CA LEU A 21 -5.24 16.57 3.26
C LEU A 21 -4.00 16.81 4.12
N ARG A 22 -2.98 16.01 3.87
CA ARG A 22 -1.67 16.06 4.52
C ARG A 22 -0.60 16.31 3.46
N PRO A 23 0.56 16.86 3.84
CA PRO A 23 1.68 17.00 2.91
C PRO A 23 2.15 15.63 2.40
N GLY A 24 2.60 15.62 1.15
CA GLY A 24 3.15 14.45 0.45
C GLY A 24 4.35 13.79 1.11
N ASP A 25 5.17 14.59 1.79
CA ASP A 25 6.37 14.17 2.54
C ASP A 25 6.08 13.12 3.64
N LEU A 26 4.80 12.84 3.93
CA LEU A 26 4.41 11.76 4.82
C LEU A 26 4.71 10.36 4.28
N ILE A 27 4.83 10.18 2.97
CA ILE A 27 5.10 8.89 2.35
C ILE A 27 6.09 9.10 1.22
N ASP A 28 7.23 8.42 1.29
CA ASP A 28 8.24 8.49 0.23
C ASP A 28 7.81 7.73 -1.02
N ALA A 29 8.36 8.12 -2.16
CA ALA A 29 8.26 7.30 -3.36
C ALA A 29 8.85 5.91 -3.09
N LEU A 30 8.23 4.87 -3.64
CA LEU A 30 8.63 3.47 -3.46
C LEU A 30 8.44 2.89 -2.05
N GLU A 31 7.82 3.63 -1.13
CA GLU A 31 7.42 3.09 0.17
C GLU A 31 6.39 1.96 -0.02
N ASP A 32 6.58 0.85 0.70
CA ASP A 32 5.65 -0.25 0.77
C ASP A 32 4.50 0.01 1.75
N GLY A 33 3.34 -0.53 1.42
CA GLY A 33 2.15 -0.46 2.23
C GLY A 33 1.23 -1.64 1.96
N GLU A 34 0.16 -1.70 2.74
CA GLU A 34 -0.85 -2.75 2.63
C GLU A 34 -2.20 -2.15 2.27
N VAL A 35 -2.85 -2.69 1.24
CA VAL A 35 -4.25 -2.35 0.93
C VAL A 35 -5.15 -2.87 2.05
N VAL A 36 -5.82 -1.96 2.75
CA VAL A 36 -6.75 -2.27 3.85
C VAL A 36 -8.22 -2.13 3.46
N ALA A 37 -8.53 -1.36 2.41
CA ALA A 37 -9.89 -1.28 1.86
C ALA A 37 -9.87 -0.89 0.37
N LEU A 38 -10.87 -1.39 -0.38
CA LEU A 38 -11.17 -0.93 -1.73
C LEU A 38 -12.25 0.15 -1.64
N LEU A 39 -12.03 1.26 -2.33
CA LEU A 39 -12.91 2.41 -2.33
C LEU A 39 -13.48 2.63 -3.75
N PRO A 40 -14.57 3.41 -3.90
CA PRO A 40 -15.11 3.76 -5.21
C PRO A 40 -14.09 4.53 -6.07
N LEU A 41 -14.38 4.68 -7.37
CA LEU A 41 -13.61 5.54 -8.28
C LEU A 41 -12.13 5.14 -8.42
N ASN A 42 -11.83 3.84 -8.47
CA ASN A 42 -10.46 3.31 -8.52
C ASN A 42 -9.56 3.77 -7.36
N GLN A 43 -10.15 4.04 -6.20
CA GLN A 43 -9.38 4.38 -5.00
C GLN A 43 -9.21 3.16 -4.10
N VAL A 44 -8.14 3.17 -3.31
CA VAL A 44 -7.88 2.18 -2.27
C VAL A 44 -7.35 2.89 -1.03
N ALA A 45 -7.71 2.38 0.14
CA ALA A 45 -7.07 2.77 1.38
C ALA A 45 -5.84 1.88 1.58
N VAL A 46 -4.67 2.51 1.67
CA VAL A 46 -3.38 1.83 1.90
C VAL A 46 -2.83 2.28 3.23
N ARG A 47 -2.47 1.31 4.07
CA ARG A 47 -1.80 1.52 5.34
C ARG A 47 -0.29 1.47 5.12
N PHE A 48 0.37 2.59 5.39
CA PHE A 48 1.82 2.75 5.43
C PHE A 48 2.29 2.89 6.88
N ARG A 49 3.60 3.03 7.08
CA ARG A 49 4.19 3.22 8.43
C ARG A 49 3.65 4.46 9.16
N ARG A 50 3.38 5.55 8.43
CA ARG A 50 2.95 6.86 8.99
C ARG A 50 1.43 7.04 9.07
N GLY A 51 0.64 6.08 8.59
CA GLY A 51 -0.82 6.12 8.66
C GLY A 51 -1.50 5.47 7.47
N THR A 52 -2.82 5.64 7.38
CA THR A 52 -3.65 5.11 6.28
C THR A 52 -4.12 6.23 5.38
N PHE A 53 -3.86 6.08 4.08
CA PHE A 53 -4.13 7.09 3.08
C PHE A 53 -4.93 6.51 1.92
N VAL A 54 -5.77 7.35 1.32
CA VAL A 54 -6.57 7.05 0.15
C VAL A 54 -5.78 7.43 -1.09
N LEU A 55 -5.51 6.45 -1.95
CA LEU A 55 -4.72 6.59 -3.17
C LEU A 55 -5.45 5.98 -4.35
N SER A 56 -5.20 6.51 -5.55
CA SER A 56 -5.64 5.87 -6.79
C SER A 56 -4.86 4.56 -7.00
N SER A 57 -5.54 3.50 -7.42
CA SER A 57 -4.91 2.21 -7.71
C SER A 57 -3.85 2.31 -8.82
N GLU A 58 -3.98 3.29 -9.72
CA GLU A 58 -3.02 3.55 -10.80
C GLU A 58 -1.65 4.04 -10.29
N LEU A 59 -1.59 4.58 -9.07
CA LEU A 59 -0.36 5.05 -8.43
C LEU A 59 0.35 3.95 -7.65
N LEU A 60 -0.20 2.73 -7.64
CA LEU A 60 0.28 1.62 -6.84
C LEU A 60 0.83 0.52 -7.72
N LEU A 61 2.04 0.09 -7.39
CA LEU A 61 2.67 -1.08 -7.98
C LEU A 61 2.32 -2.30 -7.11
N PRO A 62 1.82 -3.39 -7.69
CA PRO A 62 1.61 -4.62 -6.94
C PRO A 62 2.97 -5.15 -6.47
N MET A 63 3.11 -5.41 -5.17
CA MET A 63 4.23 -6.21 -4.70
C MET A 63 3.84 -7.67 -4.91
N VAL A 64 4.46 -8.30 -5.90
CA VAL A 64 4.40 -9.76 -6.02
C VAL A 64 5.00 -10.29 -4.74
N GLY A 65 4.21 -10.99 -3.95
CA GLY A 65 4.72 -11.68 -2.77
C GLY A 65 5.92 -12.50 -3.23
N GLN A 66 7.05 -12.35 -2.52
CA GLN A 66 8.10 -13.35 -2.58
C GLN A 66 7.37 -14.67 -2.42
N LEU A 67 7.28 -15.44 -3.51
CA LEU A 67 6.86 -16.82 -3.44
C LEU A 67 7.89 -17.40 -2.48
N GLU A 68 7.51 -17.56 -1.20
CA GLU A 68 8.30 -18.40 -0.32
C GLU A 68 8.38 -19.71 -1.09
N PRO A 69 9.57 -20.16 -1.53
CA PRO A 69 9.69 -21.48 -2.11
C PRO A 69 9.15 -22.39 -1.03
N ASP A 70 8.01 -23.00 -1.32
CA ASP A 70 7.26 -23.88 -0.46
C ASP A 70 8.26 -24.81 0.23
N SER A 71 8.66 -24.49 1.46
CA SER A 71 9.50 -25.36 2.28
C SER A 71 8.60 -26.43 2.86
N SER A 72 7.81 -27.08 2.01
CA SER A 72 7.22 -28.38 2.27
C SER A 72 8.01 -29.41 1.47
N GLU A 73 9.24 -29.66 1.92
CA GLU A 73 9.80 -31.00 1.72
C GLU A 73 10.08 -31.59 3.11
N PRO A 74 9.11 -32.32 3.70
CA PRO A 74 9.37 -33.20 4.82
C PRO A 74 9.70 -34.63 4.31
N PRO A 75 10.21 -35.48 5.19
CA PRO A 75 11.63 -35.82 5.37
C PRO A 75 12.06 -37.02 4.50
N GLU A 76 13.32 -37.07 4.06
CA GLU A 76 13.89 -38.31 3.51
C GLU A 76 14.76 -39.02 4.57
N SER A 77 14.21 -40.15 5.04
CA SER A 77 14.74 -41.33 5.78
C SER A 77 15.81 -41.16 6.88
#